data_AF-A0A923WHC1-F1
#
_entry.id   AF-A0A923WHC1-F1
#
_cell.length_a   1.000
_cell.length_b   1.000
_cell.length_c   1.000
_cell.angle_alpha   90.00
_cell.angle_beta   90.00
_cell.angle_gamma   90.00
#
_symmetry.space_group_name_H-M   'P 1'
#
loop_
_entity.id
_entity.type
_entity.pdbx_description
1 polymer ?
#
loop_
_entity_poly.entity_id
_entity_poly.type
_entity_poly.pdbx_seq_one_letter_code
_entity_poly.pdbx_strand_id
1 'polypeptide(L)'
;MPRYLDLKTTLSIFSTSTAAFTASPSVGSLAAVRIDFLASYKSWEHTSEFFFGPGNINFLDKPHVNMFPTDTVKIKSNILSGVYDFGSTFGPTYSGFPAIEYLLFSRKLTDQQIVDAFIASSSRKTYLMDLIASLKNKTDKTYNGWVSGDMFISSFISNDGVNSGSSTSALLNLFSYDIEVLKNDKIGKAADIVVSMDGTVNTNPVPKPGSAEGYYSDSSLALMKNSILELRDLYLGKSAAGIDGIGFDDYLTGIGKGELNTKILNQFDLSISKINAIPDPYSTAIVNQRAAVVDAYAAITQLLAYIKVDLSSAISVRIDYSDTDGD
;
A
#
# COMPACT_ATOMS: atom_id res chain seq x y z
N MET A 1 3.77 -6.01 14.63
CA MET A 1 5.19 -6.43 14.71
C MET A 1 5.57 -7.54 13.72
N PRO A 2 4.87 -8.69 13.63
CA PRO A 2 5.26 -9.75 12.69
C PRO A 2 5.30 -9.29 11.24
N ARG A 3 4.32 -8.46 10.82
CA ARG A 3 4.28 -7.86 9.47
C ARG A 3 5.49 -6.95 9.19
N TYR A 4 5.96 -6.18 10.18
CA TYR A 4 7.20 -5.39 10.06
C TYR A 4 8.46 -6.28 9.98
N LEU A 5 8.49 -7.41 10.69
CA LEU A 5 9.59 -8.37 10.58
C LEU A 5 9.63 -9.02 9.19
N ASP A 6 8.46 -9.35 8.64
CA ASP A 6 8.34 -9.87 7.27
C ASP A 6 8.87 -8.84 6.26
N LEU A 7 8.39 -7.60 6.32
CA LEU A 7 8.90 -6.52 5.46
C LEU A 7 10.41 -6.31 5.61
N LYS A 8 10.95 -6.34 6.84
CA LYS A 8 12.40 -6.27 7.09
C LYS A 8 13.16 -7.41 6.42
N THR A 9 12.58 -8.62 6.45
CA THR A 9 13.17 -9.83 5.86
C THR A 9 13.16 -9.74 4.35
N THR A 10 12.01 -9.43 3.74
CA THR A 10 11.89 -9.31 2.29
C THR A 10 12.75 -8.17 1.75
N LEU A 11 12.79 -7.00 2.42
CA LEU A 11 13.71 -5.91 2.04
C LEU A 11 15.20 -6.25 2.21
N SER A 12 15.54 -7.23 3.05
CA SER A 12 16.92 -7.74 3.15
C SER A 12 17.27 -8.62 1.98
N ILE A 13 16.37 -9.52 1.59
CA ILE A 13 16.52 -10.34 0.38
C ILE A 13 16.59 -9.44 -0.86
N PHE A 14 15.68 -8.48 -1.00
CA PHE A 14 15.64 -7.55 -2.11
C PHE A 14 16.89 -6.68 -2.23
N SER A 15 17.46 -6.26 -1.10
CA SER A 15 18.74 -5.54 -1.08
C SER A 15 19.90 -6.40 -1.55
N THR A 16 19.93 -7.68 -1.17
CA THR A 16 20.97 -8.62 -1.60
C THR A 16 20.88 -8.90 -3.09
N SER A 17 19.68 -9.16 -3.63
CA SER A 17 19.51 -9.38 -5.07
C SER A 17 19.76 -8.11 -5.89
N THR A 18 19.43 -6.93 -5.35
CA THR A 18 19.82 -5.65 -5.96
C THR A 18 21.33 -5.49 -6.03
N ALA A 19 22.06 -5.76 -4.94
CA ALA A 19 23.51 -5.68 -4.94
C ALA A 19 24.13 -6.66 -5.97
N ALA A 20 23.58 -7.85 -6.09
CA ALA A 20 24.00 -8.82 -7.11
C ALA A 20 23.70 -8.31 -8.53
N PHE A 21 22.50 -7.76 -8.77
CA PHE A 21 22.12 -7.17 -10.05
C PHE A 21 22.99 -5.98 -10.43
N THR A 22 23.28 -5.06 -9.51
CA THR A 22 24.11 -3.88 -9.81
C THR A 22 25.58 -4.23 -10.01
N ALA A 23 26.10 -5.25 -9.31
CA ALA A 23 27.45 -5.76 -9.50
C ALA A 23 27.63 -6.46 -10.87
N SER A 24 26.65 -7.27 -11.28
CA SER A 24 26.66 -7.99 -12.56
C SER A 24 25.28 -7.92 -13.23
N PRO A 25 24.96 -6.81 -13.93
CA PRO A 25 23.67 -6.67 -14.60
C PRO A 25 23.53 -7.68 -15.73
N SER A 26 22.46 -8.45 -15.70
CA SER A 26 22.09 -9.42 -16.72
C SER A 26 20.56 -9.58 -16.72
N VAL A 27 19.99 -10.16 -17.77
CA VAL A 27 18.55 -10.46 -17.79
C VAL A 27 18.16 -11.39 -16.64
N GLY A 28 19.03 -12.36 -16.30
CA GLY A 28 18.80 -13.27 -15.17
C GLY A 28 18.79 -12.58 -13.82
N SER A 29 19.77 -11.69 -13.56
CA SER A 29 19.81 -10.91 -12.31
C SER A 29 18.71 -9.84 -12.25
N LEU A 30 18.27 -9.30 -13.39
CA LEU A 30 17.10 -8.42 -13.48
C LEU A 30 15.80 -9.17 -13.14
N ALA A 31 15.63 -10.40 -13.62
CA ALA A 31 14.47 -11.22 -13.27
C ALA A 31 14.43 -11.54 -11.77
N ALA A 32 15.57 -11.89 -11.16
CA ALA A 32 15.66 -12.17 -9.73
C ALA A 32 15.29 -10.95 -8.86
N VAL A 33 15.88 -9.78 -9.15
CA VAL A 33 15.59 -8.55 -8.37
C VAL A 33 14.14 -8.10 -8.50
N ARG A 34 13.47 -8.36 -9.63
CA ARG A 34 12.05 -8.05 -9.83
C ARG A 34 11.11 -8.94 -9.01
N ILE A 35 11.47 -10.21 -8.81
CA ILE A 35 10.71 -11.13 -7.94
C ILE A 35 10.75 -10.61 -6.50
N ASP A 36 11.95 -10.29 -6.01
CA ASP A 36 12.13 -9.81 -4.64
C ASP A 36 11.53 -8.41 -4.43
N PHE A 37 11.57 -7.54 -5.46
CA PHE A 37 10.86 -6.26 -5.46
C PHE A 37 9.36 -6.47 -5.18
N LEU A 38 8.70 -7.34 -5.94
CA LEU A 38 7.26 -7.55 -5.80
C LEU A 38 6.92 -8.21 -4.45
N ALA A 39 7.77 -9.11 -3.96
CA ALA A 39 7.63 -9.70 -2.63
C ALA A 39 7.70 -8.62 -1.53
N SER A 40 8.72 -7.76 -1.55
CA SER A 40 8.83 -6.64 -0.61
C SER A 40 7.69 -5.65 -0.69
N TYR A 41 7.20 -5.36 -1.90
CA TYR A 41 6.10 -4.44 -2.10
C TYR A 41 4.82 -5.00 -1.46
N LYS A 42 4.51 -6.27 -1.70
CA LYS A 42 3.37 -6.96 -1.04
C LYS A 42 3.53 -7.03 0.49
N SER A 43 4.74 -7.27 1.00
CA SER A 43 4.97 -7.21 2.46
C SER A 43 4.74 -5.80 3.02
N TRP A 44 5.03 -4.74 2.25
CA TRP A 44 4.78 -3.37 2.72
C TRP A 44 3.29 -3.03 2.75
N GLU A 45 2.52 -3.51 1.77
CA GLU A 45 1.05 -3.41 1.79
C GLU A 45 0.46 -4.01 3.07
N HIS A 46 1.14 -4.97 3.69
CA HIS A 46 0.69 -5.53 4.97
C HIS A 46 0.97 -4.64 6.18
N THR A 47 1.65 -3.53 5.98
CA THR A 47 2.09 -2.62 7.04
C THR A 47 1.43 -1.25 6.97
N SER A 48 0.71 -0.93 5.88
CA SER A 48 0.11 0.38 5.64
C SER A 48 -0.91 0.77 6.71
N GLU A 49 -1.57 -0.21 7.33
CA GLU A 49 -2.61 0.05 8.34
C GLU A 49 -2.04 0.41 9.73
N PHE A 50 -0.71 0.40 9.91
CA PHE A 50 -0.06 0.64 11.21
C PHE A 50 0.89 1.83 11.24
N PHE A 51 0.64 2.84 10.39
CA PHE A 51 1.35 4.12 10.41
C PHE A 51 1.01 5.02 11.63
N PHE A 52 1.03 4.46 12.83
CA PHE A 52 1.02 5.20 14.09
C PHE A 52 2.28 4.84 14.89
N GLY A 53 2.61 5.66 15.90
CA GLY A 53 3.79 5.43 16.72
C GLY A 53 5.07 5.31 15.88
N PRO A 54 5.87 4.23 16.02
CA PRO A 54 7.10 4.03 15.25
C PRO A 54 6.89 3.96 13.73
N GLY A 55 5.69 3.61 13.24
CA GLY A 55 5.39 3.69 11.82
C GLY A 55 5.38 5.14 11.35
N ASN A 56 4.65 5.98 12.10
CA ASN A 56 4.53 7.42 11.88
C ASN A 56 5.89 8.15 11.96
N ILE A 57 6.59 7.96 13.08
CA ILE A 57 7.85 8.64 13.38
C ILE A 57 8.93 8.38 12.33
N ASN A 58 8.90 7.20 11.70
CA ASN A 58 9.91 6.78 10.74
C ASN A 58 9.44 6.80 9.29
N PHE A 59 8.32 7.46 8.99
CA PHE A 59 7.89 7.71 7.61
C PHE A 59 7.71 6.43 6.77
N LEU A 60 7.06 5.40 7.34
CA LEU A 60 6.73 4.16 6.63
C LEU A 60 5.34 4.20 5.97
N ASP A 61 4.74 5.38 5.85
CA ASP A 61 3.47 5.67 5.19
C ASP A 61 3.59 5.81 3.68
N LYS A 62 2.42 5.71 3.04
CA LYS A 62 2.23 5.87 1.60
C LYS A 62 2.97 7.08 0.99
N PRO A 63 2.86 8.33 1.49
CA PRO A 63 3.60 9.47 0.92
C PRO A 63 5.12 9.25 0.76
N HIS A 64 5.76 8.50 1.67
CA HIS A 64 7.21 8.31 1.67
C HIS A 64 7.68 7.05 0.96
N VAL A 65 6.84 6.00 0.96
CA VAL A 65 7.23 4.67 0.48
C VAL A 65 6.50 4.25 -0.79
N ASN A 66 5.33 4.84 -1.06
CA ASN A 66 4.42 4.40 -2.10
C ASN A 66 3.57 5.55 -2.70
N MET A 67 4.21 6.68 -2.99
CA MET A 67 3.56 7.78 -3.70
C MET A 67 3.56 7.48 -5.21
N PHE A 68 2.38 7.18 -5.76
CA PHE A 68 2.16 6.97 -7.19
C PHE A 68 1.15 8.00 -7.77
N PRO A 69 1.34 8.46 -9.02
CA PRO A 69 2.45 8.14 -9.92
C PRO A 69 3.78 8.76 -9.47
N THR A 70 4.88 8.08 -9.83
CA THR A 70 6.22 8.60 -9.55
C THR A 70 6.64 9.68 -10.55
N ASP A 71 7.40 10.68 -10.09
CA ASP A 71 7.97 11.72 -10.96
C ASP A 71 9.21 11.21 -11.70
N THR A 72 8.97 10.64 -12.88
CA THR A 72 10.03 10.08 -13.74
C THR A 72 11.01 11.14 -14.27
N VAL A 73 10.60 12.41 -14.36
CA VAL A 73 11.48 13.50 -14.79
C VAL A 73 12.47 13.80 -13.67
N LYS A 74 11.97 13.91 -12.44
CA LYS A 74 12.80 14.13 -11.26
C LYS A 74 13.73 12.96 -10.97
N ILE A 75 13.28 11.70 -11.14
CA ILE A 75 14.16 10.52 -11.04
C ILE A 75 15.34 10.63 -12.00
N LYS A 76 15.08 10.91 -13.29
CA LYS A 76 16.15 11.06 -14.29
C LYS A 76 17.10 12.20 -13.94
N SER A 77 16.56 13.34 -13.51
CA SER A 77 17.36 14.49 -13.08
C SER A 77 18.24 14.14 -11.89
N ASN A 78 17.71 13.43 -10.89
CA ASN A 78 18.44 13.04 -9.68
C ASN A 78 19.55 12.03 -10.00
N ILE A 79 19.32 11.09 -10.93
CA ILE A 79 20.35 10.15 -11.40
C ILE A 79 21.49 10.90 -12.09
N LEU A 80 21.18 11.93 -12.89
CA LEU A 80 22.19 12.73 -13.59
C LEU A 80 22.98 13.64 -12.63
N SER A 81 22.30 14.28 -11.67
CA SER A 81 22.93 15.21 -10.75
C SER A 81 23.65 14.52 -9.59
N GLY A 82 23.21 13.32 -9.18
CA GLY A 82 23.65 12.66 -7.95
C GLY A 82 23.16 13.35 -6.67
N VAL A 83 22.17 14.26 -6.76
CA VAL A 83 21.67 15.06 -5.64
C VAL A 83 20.18 14.80 -5.44
N TYR A 84 19.82 14.20 -4.31
CA TYR A 84 18.45 13.84 -3.93
C TYR A 84 18.34 13.64 -2.42
N ASP A 85 17.11 13.76 -1.92
CA ASP A 85 16.76 13.47 -0.53
C ASP A 85 15.50 12.58 -0.50
N PHE A 86 15.62 11.39 0.12
CA PHE A 86 14.53 10.43 0.34
C PHE A 86 13.99 10.45 1.79
N GLY A 87 14.52 11.35 2.63
CA GLY A 87 14.11 11.58 4.02
C GLY A 87 13.28 12.86 4.21
N SER A 88 12.93 13.56 3.12
CA SER A 88 12.06 14.74 3.18
C SER A 88 10.75 14.44 3.89
N THR A 89 10.33 15.35 4.78
CA THR A 89 9.10 15.24 5.59
C THR A 89 7.80 15.15 4.78
N PHE A 90 7.81 15.56 3.51
CA PHE A 90 6.60 15.59 2.68
C PHE A 90 6.40 14.34 1.81
N GLY A 91 7.34 13.38 1.84
CA GLY A 91 7.28 12.22 0.97
C GLY A 91 7.62 12.54 -0.50
N PRO A 92 8.83 12.22 -0.97
CA PRO A 92 9.20 12.57 -2.34
C PRO A 92 8.53 11.67 -3.38
N THR A 93 7.89 12.26 -4.39
CA THR A 93 7.28 11.54 -5.53
C THR A 93 8.28 10.78 -6.40
N TYR A 94 9.58 10.92 -6.14
CA TYR A 94 10.69 10.27 -6.82
C TYR A 94 11.36 9.18 -5.95
N SER A 95 10.71 8.72 -4.88
CA SER A 95 11.23 7.65 -4.00
C SER A 95 10.29 6.46 -3.85
N GLY A 96 10.67 5.50 -3.01
CA GLY A 96 9.84 4.36 -2.63
C GLY A 96 9.68 3.31 -3.74
N PHE A 97 8.71 2.42 -3.55
CA PHE A 97 8.41 1.34 -4.50
C PHE A 97 8.10 1.85 -5.92
N PRO A 98 7.32 2.93 -6.13
CA PRO A 98 7.04 3.44 -7.49
C PRO A 98 8.29 3.89 -8.25
N ALA A 99 9.26 4.53 -7.58
CA ALA A 99 10.52 4.93 -8.21
C ALA A 99 11.41 3.73 -8.54
N ILE A 100 11.46 2.74 -7.65
CA ILE A 100 12.17 1.47 -7.87
C ILE A 100 11.55 0.72 -9.05
N GLU A 101 10.22 0.65 -9.09
CA GLU A 101 9.45 0.01 -10.16
C GLU A 101 9.81 0.61 -11.52
N TYR A 102 9.82 1.96 -11.61
CA TYR A 102 10.18 2.68 -12.82
C TYR A 102 11.59 2.34 -13.35
N LEU A 103 12.53 2.03 -12.46
CA LEU A 103 13.90 1.68 -12.85
C LEU A 103 14.02 0.22 -13.29
N LEU A 104 13.29 -0.68 -12.62
CA LEU A 104 13.39 -2.12 -12.86
C LEU A 104 12.47 -2.60 -13.99
N PHE A 105 11.38 -1.92 -14.27
CA PHE A 105 10.37 -2.33 -15.25
C PHE A 105 10.19 -1.28 -16.35
N SER A 106 9.72 -1.72 -17.52
CA SER A 106 9.36 -0.83 -18.61
C SER A 106 8.32 -1.45 -19.52
N ARG A 107 7.36 -0.63 -19.96
CA ARG A 107 6.40 -0.99 -21.02
C ARG A 107 6.92 -0.67 -22.43
N LYS A 108 8.12 -0.08 -22.54
CA LYS A 108 8.71 0.38 -23.82
C LYS A 108 10.06 -0.25 -24.12
N LEU A 109 10.80 -0.64 -23.07
CA LEU A 109 12.12 -1.24 -23.20
C LEU A 109 12.04 -2.75 -23.01
N THR A 110 12.85 -3.47 -23.76
CA THR A 110 13.13 -4.89 -23.49
C THR A 110 13.97 -5.04 -22.24
N ASP A 111 13.99 -6.25 -21.66
CA ASP A 111 14.83 -6.55 -20.50
C ASP A 111 16.31 -6.28 -20.75
N GLN A 112 16.81 -6.62 -21.95
CA GLN A 112 18.19 -6.32 -22.32
C GLN A 112 18.47 -4.82 -22.33
N GLN A 113 17.55 -3.99 -22.84
CA GLN A 113 17.72 -2.54 -22.83
C GLN A 113 17.70 -1.94 -21.42
N ILE A 114 16.94 -2.52 -20.49
CA ILE A 114 16.96 -2.12 -19.08
C ILE A 114 18.32 -2.47 -18.47
N VAL A 115 18.80 -3.69 -18.70
CA VAL A 115 20.14 -4.15 -18.29
C VAL A 115 21.23 -3.23 -18.83
N ASP A 116 21.22 -2.93 -20.13
CA ASP A 116 22.20 -2.07 -20.79
C ASP A 116 22.22 -0.67 -20.16
N ALA A 117 21.05 -0.14 -19.77
CA ALA A 117 20.97 1.16 -19.10
C ALA A 117 21.59 1.14 -17.69
N PHE A 118 21.56 0.01 -16.98
CA PHE A 118 22.32 -0.16 -15.73
C PHE A 118 23.82 -0.37 -15.98
N ILE A 119 24.21 -1.10 -17.03
CA ILE A 119 25.62 -1.26 -17.42
C ILE A 119 26.25 0.10 -17.72
N ALA A 120 25.54 0.95 -18.47
CA ALA A 120 26.02 2.25 -18.92
C ALA A 120 26.07 3.34 -17.85
N SER A 121 25.42 3.15 -16.68
CA SER A 121 25.27 4.20 -15.68
C SER A 121 25.49 3.70 -14.25
N SER A 122 26.65 4.02 -13.69
CA SER A 122 26.94 3.82 -12.26
C SER A 122 25.98 4.62 -11.38
N SER A 123 25.65 5.87 -11.73
CA SER A 123 24.70 6.70 -10.98
C SER A 123 23.30 6.07 -10.90
N ARG A 124 22.85 5.38 -11.95
CA ARG A 124 21.56 4.65 -11.91
C ARG A 124 21.62 3.48 -10.92
N LYS A 125 22.74 2.73 -10.88
CA LYS A 125 22.95 1.67 -9.90
C LYS A 125 22.92 2.23 -8.47
N THR A 126 23.64 3.33 -8.22
CA THR A 126 23.66 4.01 -6.92
C THR A 126 22.27 4.45 -6.50
N TYR A 127 21.52 5.11 -7.40
CA TYR A 127 20.17 5.58 -7.11
C TYR A 127 19.21 4.45 -6.71
N LEU A 128 19.26 3.30 -7.43
CA LEU A 128 18.48 2.11 -7.08
C LEU A 128 18.85 1.58 -5.69
N MET A 129 20.15 1.46 -5.39
CA MET A 129 20.62 0.98 -4.07
C MET A 129 20.19 1.92 -2.94
N ASP A 130 20.26 3.24 -3.15
CA ASP A 130 19.88 4.24 -2.14
C ASP A 130 18.37 4.26 -1.88
N LEU A 131 17.53 4.04 -2.91
CA LEU A 131 16.08 3.89 -2.74
C LEU A 131 15.76 2.72 -1.79
N ILE A 132 16.41 1.57 -2.00
CA ILE A 132 16.20 0.38 -1.18
C ILE A 132 16.78 0.57 0.22
N ALA A 133 17.95 1.19 0.34
CA ALA A 133 18.53 1.54 1.64
C ALA A 133 17.61 2.46 2.45
N SER A 134 16.92 3.40 1.79
CA SER A 134 15.91 4.27 2.42
C SER A 134 14.73 3.46 2.97
N LEU A 135 14.16 2.53 2.18
CA LEU A 135 13.08 1.65 2.64
C LEU A 135 13.52 0.76 3.82
N LYS A 136 14.74 0.21 3.77
CA LYS A 136 15.32 -0.56 4.87
C LYS A 136 15.48 0.27 6.13
N ASN A 137 16.02 1.48 6.01
CA ASN A 137 16.25 2.36 7.17
C ASN A 137 14.93 2.67 7.89
N LYS A 138 13.89 3.03 7.13
CA LYS A 138 12.54 3.29 7.66
C LYS A 138 11.99 2.05 8.36
N THR A 139 11.99 0.91 7.67
CA THR A 139 11.48 -0.37 8.19
C THR A 139 12.23 -0.82 9.43
N ASP A 140 13.56 -0.75 9.43
CA ASP A 140 14.39 -1.17 10.55
C ASP A 140 14.14 -0.31 11.79
N LYS A 141 14.03 1.01 11.62
CA LYS A 141 13.70 1.92 12.72
C LYS A 141 12.28 1.70 13.23
N THR A 142 11.30 1.49 12.35
CA THR A 142 9.93 1.15 12.75
C THR A 142 9.90 -0.15 13.53
N TYR A 143 10.47 -1.24 12.99
CA TYR A 143 10.54 -2.53 13.67
C TYR A 143 11.21 -2.41 15.04
N ASN A 144 12.39 -1.77 15.10
CA ASN A 144 13.12 -1.58 16.35
C ASN A 144 12.35 -0.70 17.33
N GLY A 145 11.67 0.35 16.89
CA GLY A 145 10.81 1.17 17.75
C GLY A 145 9.63 0.39 18.34
N TRP A 146 9.20 -0.69 17.68
CA TRP A 146 8.19 -1.60 18.22
C TRP A 146 8.74 -2.66 19.18
N VAL A 147 9.97 -3.16 18.96
CA VAL A 147 10.52 -4.31 19.70
C VAL A 147 11.62 -3.98 20.72
N SER A 148 12.25 -2.80 20.64
CA SER A 148 13.33 -2.39 21.56
C SER A 148 12.78 -1.97 22.93
N GLY A 149 13.67 -1.93 23.94
CA GLY A 149 13.35 -1.82 25.37
C GLY A 149 12.55 -0.59 25.82
N ASP A 150 12.33 0.40 24.95
CA ASP A 150 11.39 1.50 25.16
C ASP A 150 10.04 1.15 24.50
N MET A 151 9.15 0.64 25.34
CA MET A 151 8.01 -0.20 25.00
C MET A 151 6.84 0.55 24.34
N PHE A 152 6.96 0.97 23.07
CA PHE A 152 5.77 1.46 22.35
C PHE A 152 4.63 0.43 22.40
N ILE A 153 4.96 -0.87 22.35
CA ILE A 153 3.99 -1.94 22.53
C ILE A 153 3.28 -1.88 23.89
N SER A 154 3.98 -1.63 24.99
CA SER A 154 3.35 -1.55 26.31
C SER A 154 2.46 -0.32 26.42
N SER A 155 2.90 0.84 25.92
CA SER A 155 2.05 2.03 25.90
C SER A 155 0.85 1.87 24.97
N PHE A 156 1.01 1.14 23.86
CA PHE A 156 -0.09 0.79 22.97
C PHE A 156 -1.10 -0.12 23.67
N ILE A 157 -0.64 -1.19 24.31
CA ILE A 157 -1.52 -2.12 25.05
C ILE A 157 -2.23 -1.42 26.20
N SER A 158 -1.54 -0.55 26.96
CA SER A 158 -2.14 0.13 28.11
C SER A 158 -3.08 1.29 27.75
N ASN A 159 -3.11 1.72 26.49
CA ASN A 159 -3.91 2.84 26.01
C ASN A 159 -5.19 2.34 25.30
N ASP A 160 -5.96 1.52 26.01
CA ASP A 160 -7.11 0.75 25.54
C ASP A 160 -8.43 1.54 25.42
N GLY A 161 -8.36 2.87 25.50
CA GLY A 161 -9.51 3.76 25.35
C GLY A 161 -10.09 3.79 23.92
N VAL A 162 -11.09 4.66 23.73
CA VAL A 162 -11.78 4.89 22.44
C VAL A 162 -11.71 6.33 21.94
N ASN A 163 -11.13 7.23 22.74
CA ASN A 163 -10.95 8.64 22.39
C ASN A 163 -9.80 8.82 21.39
N SER A 164 -9.75 9.96 20.70
CA SER A 164 -8.61 10.31 19.84
C SER A 164 -7.29 10.21 20.61
N GLY A 165 -6.29 9.58 19.99
CA GLY A 165 -5.00 9.26 20.62
C GLY A 165 -4.96 7.92 21.37
N SER A 166 -6.09 7.22 21.55
CA SER A 166 -6.09 5.83 22.06
C SER A 166 -5.65 4.82 20.99
N SER A 167 -5.22 3.63 21.42
CA SER A 167 -4.76 2.57 20.52
C SER A 167 -5.86 2.02 19.63
N THR A 168 -7.06 1.81 20.19
CA THR A 168 -8.24 1.37 19.43
C THR A 168 -8.63 2.44 18.40
N SER A 169 -8.61 3.72 18.79
CA SER A 169 -8.90 4.82 17.87
C SER A 169 -7.86 4.91 16.76
N ALA A 170 -6.57 4.80 17.07
CA ALA A 170 -5.50 4.85 16.07
C ALA A 170 -5.61 3.70 15.07
N LEU A 171 -5.89 2.48 15.56
CA LEU A 171 -6.03 1.31 14.71
C LEU A 171 -7.26 1.42 13.79
N LEU A 172 -8.44 1.77 14.32
CA LEU A 172 -9.65 1.90 13.51
C LEU A 172 -9.53 3.01 12.46
N ASN A 173 -8.93 4.15 12.83
CA ASN A 173 -8.75 5.26 11.91
C ASN A 173 -7.83 4.89 10.75
N LEU A 174 -6.69 4.26 11.01
CA LEU A 174 -5.80 3.83 9.93
C LEU A 174 -6.37 2.68 9.11
N PHE A 175 -7.08 1.74 9.74
CA PHE A 175 -7.80 0.68 9.02
C PHE A 175 -8.83 1.26 8.04
N SER A 176 -9.63 2.23 8.51
CA SER A 176 -10.60 2.94 7.66
C SER A 176 -9.92 3.76 6.56
N TYR A 177 -8.84 4.47 6.91
CA TYR A 177 -8.04 5.24 5.96
C TYR A 177 -7.48 4.36 4.83
N ASP A 178 -6.98 3.17 5.14
CA ASP A 178 -6.36 2.30 4.14
C ASP A 178 -7.39 1.64 3.20
N ILE A 179 -8.60 1.35 3.69
CA ILE A 179 -9.75 1.00 2.81
C ILE A 179 -10.06 2.17 1.86
N GLU A 180 -9.95 3.40 2.35
CA GLU A 180 -10.18 4.59 1.54
C GLU A 180 -9.07 4.82 0.49
N VAL A 181 -7.81 4.55 0.84
CA VAL A 181 -6.68 4.51 -0.10
C VAL A 181 -6.91 3.44 -1.18
N LEU A 182 -7.38 2.25 -0.81
CA LEU A 182 -7.74 1.21 -1.78
C LEU A 182 -8.85 1.69 -2.73
N LYS A 183 -9.91 2.31 -2.20
CA LYS A 183 -11.04 2.84 -2.97
C LYS A 183 -10.61 3.96 -3.92
N ASN A 184 -9.98 5.00 -3.38
CA ASN A 184 -9.69 6.24 -4.08
C ASN A 184 -8.40 6.13 -4.89
N ASP A 185 -7.28 5.80 -4.25
CA ASP A 185 -5.96 5.90 -4.88
C ASP A 185 -5.69 4.71 -5.80
N LYS A 186 -5.92 3.49 -5.33
CA LYS A 186 -5.62 2.28 -6.11
C LYS A 186 -6.63 2.06 -7.23
N ILE A 187 -7.92 2.31 -6.97
CA ILE A 187 -9.00 2.09 -7.95
C ILE A 187 -9.42 3.41 -8.62
N GLY A 188 -10.04 4.33 -7.88
CA GLY A 188 -10.79 5.45 -8.44
C GLY A 188 -9.98 6.44 -9.29
N LYS A 189 -8.83 6.92 -8.79
CA LYS A 189 -8.07 8.05 -9.36
C LYS A 189 -7.56 7.78 -10.76
N ALA A 190 -6.96 6.61 -11.00
CA ALA A 190 -6.48 6.24 -12.33
C ALA A 190 -7.65 6.02 -13.31
N ALA A 191 -8.79 5.51 -12.82
CA ALA A 191 -9.98 5.27 -13.63
C ALA A 191 -10.84 6.52 -13.86
N ASP A 192 -10.53 7.64 -13.22
CA ASP A 192 -11.35 8.86 -13.23
C ASP A 192 -12.81 8.55 -12.85
N ILE A 193 -12.98 7.91 -11.68
CA ILE A 193 -14.31 7.68 -11.08
C ILE A 193 -14.64 8.86 -10.17
N VAL A 194 -15.70 9.58 -10.51
CA VAL A 194 -16.28 10.65 -9.71
C VAL A 194 -17.73 10.29 -9.44
N VAL A 195 -18.15 10.35 -8.17
CA VAL A 195 -19.51 10.04 -7.73
C VAL A 195 -20.17 11.32 -7.24
N SER A 196 -21.28 11.71 -7.86
CA SER A 196 -22.09 12.85 -7.46
C SER A 196 -22.85 12.56 -6.16
N MET A 197 -23.39 13.59 -5.50
CA MET A 197 -24.15 13.44 -4.25
C MET A 197 -25.38 12.53 -4.38
N ASP A 198 -25.95 12.40 -5.58
CA ASP A 198 -27.07 11.51 -5.87
C ASP A 198 -26.65 10.05 -6.17
N GLY A 199 -25.36 9.75 -6.02
CA GLY A 199 -24.78 8.43 -6.29
C GLY A 199 -24.45 8.17 -7.77
N THR A 200 -24.64 9.15 -8.66
CA THR A 200 -24.34 8.96 -10.08
C THR A 200 -22.83 9.02 -10.36
N VAL A 201 -22.33 8.01 -11.07
CA VAL A 201 -20.95 7.96 -11.54
C VAL A 201 -20.82 8.76 -12.84
N ASN A 202 -19.73 9.52 -12.98
CA ASN A 202 -19.44 10.27 -14.20
C ASN A 202 -19.46 9.40 -15.48
N THR A 203 -20.13 9.91 -16.52
CA THR A 203 -20.32 9.20 -17.80
C THR A 203 -19.25 9.50 -18.85
N ASN A 204 -18.45 10.56 -18.66
CA ASN A 204 -17.37 10.97 -19.56
C ASN A 204 -16.01 10.99 -18.83
N PRO A 205 -15.47 9.82 -18.45
CA PRO A 205 -14.19 9.75 -17.74
C PRO A 205 -13.00 10.06 -18.65
N VAL A 206 -11.92 10.57 -18.03
CA VAL A 206 -10.60 10.75 -18.62
C VAL A 206 -9.59 9.85 -17.89
N PRO A 207 -9.59 8.52 -18.16
CA PRO A 207 -8.73 7.58 -17.45
C PRO A 207 -7.25 7.91 -17.69
N LYS A 208 -6.45 7.72 -16.64
CA LYS A 208 -5.00 7.95 -16.60
C LYS A 208 -4.28 6.64 -16.26
N PRO A 209 -4.09 5.72 -17.22
CA PRO A 209 -3.43 4.43 -16.97
C PRO A 209 -2.08 4.55 -16.26
N GLY A 210 -1.28 5.55 -16.66
CA GLY A 210 0.05 5.81 -16.07
C GLY A 210 0.03 6.31 -14.62
N SER A 211 -1.14 6.58 -14.05
CA SER A 211 -1.34 6.96 -12.65
C SER A 211 -1.69 5.77 -11.75
N ALA A 212 -1.87 4.57 -12.29
CA ALA A 212 -2.12 3.39 -11.49
C ALA A 212 -0.88 2.97 -10.67
N GLU A 213 -1.12 2.49 -9.47
CA GLU A 213 -0.10 1.78 -8.68
C GLU A 213 0.39 0.54 -9.44
N GLY A 214 1.70 0.27 -9.45
CA GLY A 214 2.21 -0.93 -10.12
C GLY A 214 2.09 -0.88 -11.65
N TYR A 215 2.00 0.32 -12.24
CA TYR A 215 1.76 0.51 -13.67
C TYR A 215 2.87 -0.03 -14.58
N TYR A 216 4.14 0.04 -14.17
CA TYR A 216 5.26 -0.38 -15.02
C TYR A 216 5.45 -1.90 -15.03
N SER A 217 5.07 -2.56 -13.95
CA SER A 217 5.19 -4.00 -13.70
C SER A 217 3.90 -4.79 -13.97
N ASP A 218 2.79 -4.11 -14.30
CA ASP A 218 1.45 -4.70 -14.40
C ASP A 218 1.01 -5.38 -13.09
N SER A 219 1.48 -4.89 -11.93
CA SER A 219 1.18 -5.50 -10.63
C SER A 219 -0.03 -4.90 -9.91
N SER A 220 -0.71 -3.90 -10.51
CA SER A 220 -1.82 -3.16 -9.89
C SER A 220 -2.89 -4.07 -9.26
N LEU A 221 -3.41 -5.05 -10.00
CA LEU A 221 -4.43 -5.95 -9.46
C LEU A 221 -3.88 -6.88 -8.38
N ALA A 222 -2.62 -7.31 -8.49
CA ALA A 222 -1.99 -8.12 -7.46
C ALA A 222 -1.85 -7.35 -6.14
N LEU A 223 -1.52 -6.06 -6.20
CA LEU A 223 -1.42 -5.18 -5.04
C LEU A 223 -2.80 -4.87 -4.44
N MET A 224 -3.82 -4.56 -5.27
CA MET A 224 -5.20 -4.36 -4.79
C MET A 224 -5.76 -5.60 -4.07
N LYS A 225 -5.54 -6.80 -4.63
CA LYS A 225 -5.95 -8.06 -4.02
C LYS A 225 -5.24 -8.29 -2.70
N ASN A 226 -3.94 -8.01 -2.64
CA ASN A 226 -3.15 -8.13 -1.43
C ASN A 226 -3.67 -7.18 -0.33
N SER A 227 -3.95 -5.93 -0.67
CA SER A 227 -4.50 -4.92 0.25
C SER A 227 -5.86 -5.34 0.82
N ILE A 228 -6.84 -5.70 -0.02
CA ILE A 228 -8.18 -6.07 0.50
C ILE A 228 -8.17 -7.34 1.35
N LEU A 229 -7.31 -8.32 1.02
CA LEU A 229 -7.17 -9.54 1.81
C LEU A 229 -6.56 -9.22 3.18
N GLU A 230 -5.55 -8.36 3.22
CA GLU A 230 -4.93 -7.98 4.49
C GLU A 230 -5.86 -7.17 5.38
N LEU A 231 -6.65 -6.27 4.79
CA LEU A 231 -7.67 -5.51 5.52
C LEU A 231 -8.71 -6.44 6.13
N ARG A 232 -9.11 -7.50 5.40
CA ARG A 232 -10.00 -8.53 5.92
C ARG A 232 -9.34 -9.33 7.04
N ASP A 233 -8.07 -9.70 6.90
CA ASP A 233 -7.35 -10.45 7.93
C ASP A 233 -7.10 -9.60 9.18
N LEU A 234 -6.87 -8.29 9.04
CA LEU A 234 -6.82 -7.36 10.16
C LEU A 234 -8.17 -7.26 10.88
N TYR A 235 -9.27 -7.18 10.13
CA TYR A 235 -10.62 -7.17 10.68
C TYR A 235 -10.91 -8.42 11.53
N LEU A 236 -10.44 -9.58 11.08
CA LEU A 236 -10.54 -10.88 11.75
C LEU A 236 -9.48 -11.12 12.84
N GLY A 237 -8.54 -10.19 13.04
CA GLY A 237 -7.42 -10.39 13.97
C GLY A 237 -6.47 -11.53 13.59
N LYS A 238 -6.41 -11.92 12.31
CA LYS A 238 -5.59 -13.02 11.83
C LYS A 238 -4.11 -12.66 11.77
N SER A 239 -3.28 -13.58 12.25
CA SER A 239 -1.83 -13.50 12.06
C SER A 239 -1.44 -13.80 10.62
N ALA A 240 -0.21 -13.44 10.23
CA ALA A 240 0.37 -13.80 8.93
C ALA A 240 0.45 -15.32 8.68
N ALA A 241 0.37 -16.15 9.74
CA ALA A 241 0.31 -17.60 9.65
C ALA A 241 -1.13 -18.14 9.45
N GLY A 242 -2.12 -17.26 9.31
CA GLY A 242 -3.55 -17.61 9.20
C GLY A 242 -4.20 -18.05 10.52
N ILE A 243 -3.47 -17.93 11.64
CA ILE A 243 -4.03 -18.22 12.98
C ILE A 243 -5.03 -17.12 13.33
N ASP A 244 -6.26 -17.54 13.60
CA ASP A 244 -7.36 -16.70 14.06
C ASP A 244 -7.07 -16.15 15.46
N GLY A 245 -7.14 -14.83 15.59
CA GLY A 245 -6.82 -14.09 16.81
C GLY A 245 -8.06 -13.45 17.42
N ILE A 246 -7.88 -12.26 18.01
CA ILE A 246 -9.00 -11.41 18.44
C ILE A 246 -9.07 -10.22 17.48
N GLY A 247 -10.15 -10.12 16.72
CA GLY A 247 -10.41 -9.06 15.76
C GLY A 247 -11.53 -8.09 16.15
N PHE A 248 -11.86 -7.19 15.22
CA PHE A 248 -13.04 -6.33 15.32
C PHE A 248 -14.34 -7.15 15.21
N ASP A 249 -14.31 -8.26 14.49
CA ASP A 249 -15.41 -9.22 14.36
C ASP A 249 -15.77 -9.88 15.70
N ASP A 250 -14.77 -10.31 16.46
CA ASP A 250 -14.94 -10.85 17.81
C ASP A 250 -15.51 -9.79 18.75
N TYR A 251 -14.96 -8.58 18.70
CA TYR A 251 -15.42 -7.47 19.54
C TYR A 251 -16.89 -7.15 19.26
N LEU A 252 -17.28 -6.99 17.99
CA LEU A 252 -18.67 -6.76 17.59
C LEU A 252 -19.59 -7.88 18.08
N THR A 253 -19.17 -9.13 17.96
CA THR A 253 -19.95 -10.28 18.44
C THR A 253 -20.11 -10.22 19.96
N GLY A 254 -19.04 -9.90 20.68
CA GLY A 254 -19.02 -9.75 22.14
C GLY A 254 -19.93 -8.64 22.67
N ILE A 255 -20.10 -7.54 21.92
CA ILE A 255 -21.03 -6.45 22.27
C ILE A 255 -22.45 -6.63 21.68
N GLY A 256 -22.79 -7.83 21.20
CA GLY A 256 -24.13 -8.15 20.67
C GLY A 256 -24.44 -7.53 19.30
N LYS A 257 -23.42 -7.22 18.51
CA LYS A 257 -23.50 -6.64 17.15
C LYS A 257 -23.14 -7.65 16.05
N GLY A 258 -23.41 -8.94 16.27
CA GLY A 258 -23.09 -10.02 15.32
C GLY A 258 -23.74 -9.87 13.92
N GLU A 259 -24.91 -9.23 13.82
CA GLU A 259 -25.51 -8.90 12.52
C GLU A 259 -24.68 -7.89 11.73
N LEU A 260 -24.09 -6.90 12.40
CA LEU A 260 -23.19 -5.94 11.75
C LEU A 260 -21.90 -6.63 11.30
N ASN A 261 -21.34 -7.50 12.13
CA ASN A 261 -20.20 -8.34 11.74
C ASN A 261 -20.49 -9.12 10.46
N THR A 262 -21.64 -9.81 10.40
CA THR A 262 -22.07 -10.57 9.22
C THR A 262 -22.17 -9.68 7.97
N LYS A 263 -22.71 -8.46 8.09
CA LYS A 263 -22.77 -7.50 6.97
C LYS A 263 -21.38 -7.09 6.49
N ILE A 264 -20.45 -6.79 7.40
CA ILE A 264 -19.08 -6.39 7.08
C ILE A 264 -18.35 -7.54 6.37
N LEU A 265 -18.42 -8.76 6.88
CA LEU A 265 -17.79 -9.93 6.27
C LEU A 265 -18.33 -10.22 4.87
N ASN A 266 -19.66 -10.17 4.69
CA ASN A 266 -20.27 -10.32 3.37
C ASN A 266 -19.82 -9.20 2.41
N GLN A 267 -19.63 -7.98 2.91
CA GLN A 267 -19.17 -6.85 2.10
C GLN A 267 -17.69 -6.97 1.73
N PHE A 268 -16.84 -7.52 2.62
CA PHE A 268 -15.47 -7.91 2.27
C PHE A 268 -15.46 -8.94 1.15
N ASP A 269 -16.23 -10.03 1.28
CA ASP A 269 -16.29 -11.10 0.29
C ASP A 269 -16.79 -10.59 -1.07
N LEU A 270 -17.79 -9.70 -1.08
CA LEU A 270 -18.27 -9.03 -2.29
C LEU A 270 -17.17 -8.14 -2.91
N SER A 271 -16.47 -7.34 -2.10
CA SER A 271 -15.41 -6.44 -2.59
C SER A 271 -14.26 -7.24 -3.21
N ILE A 272 -13.83 -8.34 -2.56
CA ILE A 272 -12.84 -9.27 -3.09
C ILE A 272 -13.30 -9.88 -4.41
N SER A 273 -14.56 -10.33 -4.48
CA SER A 273 -15.15 -10.88 -5.71
C SER A 273 -15.12 -9.86 -6.85
N LYS A 274 -15.48 -8.60 -6.58
CA LYS A 274 -15.48 -7.53 -7.59
C LYS A 274 -14.06 -7.14 -8.05
N ILE A 275 -13.08 -7.05 -7.14
CA ILE A 275 -11.67 -6.87 -7.52
C ILE A 275 -11.20 -8.02 -8.42
N ASN A 276 -11.56 -9.26 -8.08
CA ASN A 276 -11.19 -10.44 -8.87
C ASN A 276 -11.83 -10.47 -10.26
N ALA A 277 -12.96 -9.79 -10.46
CA ALA A 277 -13.63 -9.69 -11.74
C ALA A 277 -12.99 -8.65 -12.69
N ILE A 278 -12.11 -7.78 -12.20
CA ILE A 278 -11.38 -6.83 -13.05
C ILE A 278 -10.31 -7.59 -13.84
N PRO A 279 -10.28 -7.47 -15.18
CA PRO A 279 -9.23 -8.10 -15.98
C PRO A 279 -7.86 -7.43 -15.81
N ASP A 280 -6.80 -8.23 -15.92
CA ASP A 280 -5.43 -7.74 -15.93
C ASP A 280 -4.96 -7.46 -17.38
N PRO A 281 -4.15 -6.43 -17.65
CA PRO A 281 -3.65 -5.42 -16.72
C PRO A 281 -4.71 -4.37 -16.36
N TYR A 282 -4.72 -3.94 -15.10
CA TYR A 282 -5.62 -2.88 -14.61
C TYR A 282 -5.60 -1.62 -15.49
N SER A 283 -4.40 -1.22 -15.92
CA SER A 283 -4.16 -0.05 -16.79
C SER A 283 -4.93 -0.10 -18.11
N THR A 284 -5.29 -1.30 -18.59
CA THR A 284 -6.14 -1.51 -19.76
C THR A 284 -7.62 -1.65 -19.37
N ALA A 285 -7.91 -2.31 -18.24
CA ALA A 285 -9.27 -2.52 -17.76
C ALA A 285 -10.02 -1.23 -17.42
N ILE A 286 -9.33 -0.19 -16.93
CA ILE A 286 -9.97 1.12 -16.65
C ILE A 286 -10.57 1.79 -17.89
N VAL A 287 -10.09 1.43 -19.09
CA VAL A 287 -10.63 1.92 -20.37
C VAL A 287 -11.63 0.92 -20.93
N ASN A 288 -11.22 -0.33 -21.07
CA ASN A 288 -11.95 -1.33 -21.86
C ASN A 288 -13.02 -2.08 -21.06
N GLN A 289 -12.90 -2.11 -19.73
CA GLN A 289 -13.73 -2.91 -18.82
C GLN A 289 -14.21 -2.04 -17.64
N ARG A 290 -14.52 -0.76 -17.91
CA ARG A 290 -14.88 0.24 -16.90
C ARG A 290 -15.98 -0.23 -15.94
N ALA A 291 -16.99 -0.95 -16.43
CA ALA A 291 -18.07 -1.44 -15.59
C ALA A 291 -17.56 -2.31 -14.43
N ALA A 292 -16.61 -3.21 -14.68
CA ALA A 292 -16.02 -4.05 -13.63
C ALA A 292 -15.22 -3.21 -12.60
N VAL A 293 -14.55 -2.15 -13.05
CA VAL A 293 -13.82 -1.23 -12.17
C VAL A 293 -14.77 -0.40 -11.30
N VAL A 294 -15.86 0.11 -11.89
CA VAL A 294 -16.91 0.85 -11.17
C VAL A 294 -17.62 -0.05 -10.16
N ASP A 295 -17.91 -1.31 -10.51
CA ASP A 295 -18.48 -2.29 -9.60
C ASP A 295 -17.58 -2.55 -8.37
N ALA A 296 -16.26 -2.68 -8.58
CA ALA A 296 -15.32 -2.85 -7.48
C ALA A 296 -15.22 -1.60 -6.61
N TYR A 297 -15.15 -0.41 -7.23
CA TYR A 297 -15.18 0.87 -6.51
C TYR A 297 -16.44 1.00 -5.64
N ALA A 298 -17.62 0.67 -6.19
CA ALA A 298 -18.89 0.74 -5.47
C ALA A 298 -18.94 -0.26 -4.30
N ALA A 299 -18.46 -1.49 -4.48
CA ALA A 299 -18.39 -2.48 -3.40
C ALA A 299 -17.49 -2.01 -2.24
N ILE A 300 -16.32 -1.44 -2.55
CA ILE A 300 -15.41 -0.93 -1.51
C ILE A 300 -15.96 0.36 -0.89
N THR A 301 -16.70 1.18 -1.63
CA THR A 301 -17.41 2.34 -1.09
C THR A 301 -18.40 1.92 0.00
N GLN A 302 -19.17 0.85 -0.24
CA GLN A 302 -20.09 0.32 0.75
C GLN A 302 -19.36 -0.31 1.95
N LEU A 303 -18.23 -0.99 1.73
CA LEU A 303 -17.37 -1.49 2.80
C LEU A 303 -16.91 -0.34 3.69
N LEU A 304 -16.37 0.73 3.08
CA LEU A 304 -15.90 1.91 3.79
C LEU A 304 -17.02 2.56 4.60
N ALA A 305 -18.26 2.61 4.08
CA ALA A 305 -19.40 3.12 4.83
C ALA A 305 -19.68 2.29 6.10
N TYR A 306 -19.65 0.95 6.00
CA TYR A 306 -19.79 0.09 7.18
C TYR A 306 -18.67 0.30 8.20
N ILE A 307 -17.44 0.56 7.76
CA ILE A 307 -16.33 0.83 8.67
C ILE A 307 -16.42 2.23 9.30
N LYS A 308 -16.57 3.28 8.49
CA LYS A 308 -16.57 4.69 8.92
C LYS A 308 -17.78 5.05 9.77
N VAL A 309 -18.93 4.44 9.52
CA VAL A 309 -20.20 4.79 10.18
C VAL A 309 -20.60 3.73 11.19
N ASP A 310 -20.83 2.51 10.75
CA ASP A 310 -21.48 1.50 11.59
C ASP A 310 -20.52 0.88 12.62
N LEU A 311 -19.31 0.46 12.20
CA LEU A 311 -18.30 -0.11 13.09
C LEU A 311 -17.80 0.95 14.08
N SER A 312 -17.41 2.13 13.59
CA SER A 312 -16.93 3.23 14.44
C SER A 312 -17.96 3.63 15.51
N SER A 313 -19.24 3.73 15.13
CA SER A 313 -20.34 3.99 16.06
C SER A 313 -20.52 2.85 17.05
N ALA A 314 -20.51 1.59 16.58
CA ALA A 314 -20.70 0.42 17.44
C ALA A 314 -19.63 0.30 18.54
N ILE A 315 -18.38 0.67 18.24
CA ILE A 315 -17.27 0.60 19.19
C ILE A 315 -16.94 1.95 19.84
N SER A 316 -17.79 2.96 19.63
CA SER A 316 -17.68 4.31 20.23
C SER A 316 -16.36 5.04 19.92
N VAL A 317 -15.80 4.81 18.72
CA VAL A 317 -14.60 5.49 18.22
C VAL A 317 -15.00 6.52 17.17
N ARG A 318 -14.39 7.70 17.24
CA ARG A 318 -14.59 8.76 16.24
C ARG A 318 -13.58 8.61 15.09
N ILE A 319 -14.06 8.75 13.85
CA ILE A 319 -13.19 8.93 12.68
C ILE A 319 -12.64 10.36 12.69
N ASP A 320 -11.31 10.52 12.67
CA ASP A 320 -10.61 11.81 12.85
C ASP A 320 -9.60 12.17 11.76
N TYR A 321 -9.48 11.36 10.70
CA TYR A 321 -8.72 11.69 9.50
C TYR A 321 -9.60 12.40 8.45
N SER A 322 -8.97 13.22 7.60
CA SER A 322 -9.64 13.87 6.46
C SER A 322 -9.74 12.93 5.27
N ASP A 323 -10.83 13.05 4.51
CA ASP A 323 -11.05 12.25 3.30
C ASP A 323 -9.91 12.44 2.27
N THR A 324 -9.65 11.38 1.51
CA THR A 324 -8.51 11.26 0.57
C THR A 324 -8.91 11.48 -0.88
N ASP A 325 -10.17 11.87 -1.12
CA ASP A 325 -10.73 12.18 -2.44
C ASP A 325 -10.12 13.44 -3.08
N GLY A 326 -9.41 14.26 -2.29
CA GLY A 326 -8.53 15.30 -2.80
C GLY A 326 -9.14 16.70 -2.84
N ASP A 327 -10.04 17.00 -1.89
CA ASP A 327 -10.49 18.34 -1.56
C ASP A 327 -9.36 19.26 -1.03
#